data_AF-A0A2G9MMZ8-F1
#
_entry.id   AF-A0A2G9MMZ8-F1
#
_cell.length_a   1.000
_cell.length_b   1.000
_cell.length_c   1.000
_cell.angle_alpha   90.00
_cell.angle_beta   90.00
_cell.angle_gamma   90.00
#
_symmetry.space_group_name_H-M   'P 1'
#
loop_
_entity.id
_entity.type
_entity.pdbx_description
1 polymer ?
#
loop_
_entity_poly.entity_id
_entity_poly.type
_entity_poly.pdbx_seq_one_letter_code
_entity_poly.pdbx_strand_id
1 'polypeptide(L)'
;MNNQSKRFVKQFVLGFGFLSGVWVRIGFDPEDYILGYAHTALDYVFPGNVLSLWFWIIPILFLGVSIFGSYRNGKILGILAVFIAFMAGLSVPELYFLVLLALAVIVGFIAS
;
A
#
# COMPACT_ATOMS: atom_id res chain seq x y z
N MET A 1 -1.61 3.52 -24.08
CA MET A 1 -0.86 3.82 -22.83
C MET A 1 0.63 3.78 -23.14
N ASN A 2 1.32 4.91 -23.12
CA ASN A 2 2.76 4.97 -23.41
C ASN A 2 3.58 4.21 -22.35
N ASN A 3 4.77 3.71 -22.73
CA ASN A 3 5.65 2.95 -21.83
C ASN A 3 6.03 3.72 -20.55
N GLN A 4 6.09 5.06 -20.64
CA GLN A 4 6.29 5.97 -19.52
C GLN A 4 5.19 5.85 -18.46
N SER A 5 3.91 5.88 -18.86
CA SER A 5 2.77 5.74 -17.94
C SER A 5 2.70 4.36 -17.28
N LYS A 6 3.09 3.29 -18.00
CA LYS A 6 3.14 1.94 -17.43
C LYS A 6 4.19 1.81 -16.32
N ARG A 7 5.37 2.44 -16.51
CA ARG A 7 6.43 2.47 -15.50
C ARG A 7 6.03 3.29 -14.28
N PHE A 8 5.41 4.46 -14.50
CA PHE A 8 4.93 5.31 -13.41
C PHE A 8 3.91 4.59 -12.52
N VAL A 9 2.87 3.96 -13.12
CA VAL A 9 1.85 3.22 -12.36
C VAL A 9 2.48 2.07 -11.55
N LYS A 10 3.45 1.35 -12.09
CA LYS A 10 4.12 0.25 -11.36
C LYS A 10 5.00 0.74 -10.21
N GLN A 11 5.76 1.82 -10.41
CA GLN A 11 6.58 2.42 -9.35
C GLN A 11 5.70 2.95 -8.21
N PHE A 12 4.55 3.54 -8.56
CA PHE A 12 3.57 4.02 -7.61
C PHE A 12 2.96 2.87 -6.79
N VAL A 13 2.60 1.76 -7.45
CA VAL A 13 2.08 0.55 -6.79
C VAL A 13 3.13 -0.11 -5.88
N LEU A 14 4.40 -0.16 -6.30
CA LEU A 14 5.52 -0.63 -5.46
C LEU A 14 5.74 0.26 -4.23
N GLY A 15 5.68 1.58 -4.40
CA GLY A 15 5.78 2.55 -3.31
C GLY A 15 4.65 2.38 -2.30
N PHE A 16 3.41 2.16 -2.76
CA PHE A 16 2.29 1.86 -1.87
C PHE A 16 2.44 0.55 -1.12
N GLY A 17 2.92 -0.52 -1.78
CA GLY A 17 3.23 -1.78 -1.11
C GLY A 17 4.24 -1.60 0.01
N PHE A 18 5.34 -0.88 -0.26
CA PHE A 18 6.35 -0.55 0.75
C PHE A 18 5.78 0.26 1.91
N LEU A 19 5.10 1.37 1.63
CA LEU A 19 4.52 2.22 2.66
C LEU A 19 3.53 1.43 3.54
N SER A 20 2.67 0.61 2.93
CA SER A 20 1.73 -0.25 3.67
C SER A 20 2.46 -1.16 4.65
N GLY A 21 3.58 -1.77 4.27
CA GLY A 21 4.40 -2.57 5.18
C GLY A 21 5.02 -1.76 6.32
N VAL A 22 5.51 -0.56 6.03
CA VAL A 22 6.08 0.35 7.05
C VAL A 22 5.02 0.72 8.09
N TRP A 23 3.82 1.06 7.65
CA TRP A 23 2.70 1.37 8.54
C TRP A 23 2.39 0.21 9.48
N VAL A 24 2.21 -1.00 8.94
CA VAL A 24 1.96 -2.21 9.75
C VAL A 24 3.08 -2.45 10.78
N ARG A 25 4.35 -2.26 10.42
CA ARG A 25 5.50 -2.50 11.30
C ARG A 25 5.60 -1.51 12.46
N ILE A 26 5.30 -0.24 12.21
CA ILE A 26 5.29 0.79 13.26
C ILE A 26 4.16 0.51 14.27
N GLY A 27 3.29 -0.48 14.01
CA GLY A 27 2.06 -0.70 14.78
C GLY A 27 1.11 0.50 14.66
N PHE A 28 1.38 1.34 13.66
CA PHE A 28 0.64 2.53 13.35
C PHE A 28 -0.24 2.12 12.19
N ASP A 29 -1.45 1.70 12.48
CA ASP A 29 -2.46 1.64 11.44
C ASP A 29 -2.87 3.10 11.20
N PRO A 30 -2.41 3.76 10.11
CA PRO A 30 -2.83 5.12 9.81
C PRO A 30 -4.34 5.18 9.66
N GLU A 31 -4.97 4.04 9.33
CA GLU A 31 -6.39 3.78 9.56
C GLU A 31 -6.73 3.96 11.04
N ASP A 32 -6.44 3.05 11.97
CA ASP A 32 -6.87 3.18 13.37
C ASP A 32 -6.55 4.52 14.06
N TYR A 33 -5.46 5.19 13.69
CA TYR A 33 -5.13 6.52 14.24
C TYR A 33 -5.95 7.65 13.60
N ILE A 34 -6.02 7.74 12.27
CA ILE A 34 -6.84 8.78 11.61
C ILE A 34 -8.31 8.48 11.84
N LEU A 35 -8.72 7.21 11.82
CA LEU A 35 -10.04 6.71 12.18
C LEU A 35 -10.34 6.94 13.65
N GLY A 36 -9.42 6.71 14.57
CA GLY A 36 -9.62 6.99 15.98
C GLY A 36 -9.88 8.47 16.22
N TYR A 37 -9.03 9.35 15.66
CA TYR A 37 -9.21 10.80 15.81
C TYR A 37 -10.39 11.35 15.01
N ALA A 38 -10.63 10.86 13.80
CA ALA A 38 -11.77 11.28 12.97
C ALA A 38 -13.09 10.72 13.52
N HIS A 39 -13.12 9.49 14.02
CA HIS A 39 -14.29 8.89 14.67
C HIS A 39 -14.58 9.58 15.99
N THR A 40 -13.56 9.94 16.78
CA THR A 40 -13.74 10.75 18.01
C THR A 40 -14.28 12.14 17.65
N ALA A 41 -13.74 12.79 16.63
CA ALA A 41 -14.22 14.09 16.15
C ALA A 41 -15.62 14.01 15.52
N LEU A 42 -15.93 12.93 14.81
CA LEU A 42 -17.22 12.69 14.15
C LEU A 42 -18.30 12.25 15.13
N ASP A 43 -18.01 11.42 16.13
CA ASP A 43 -18.97 11.05 17.18
C ASP A 43 -19.29 12.25 18.09
N TYR A 44 -18.32 13.16 18.26
CA TYR A 44 -18.55 14.41 18.97
C TYR A 44 -19.51 15.36 18.22
N VAL A 45 -19.53 15.31 16.88
CA VAL A 45 -20.33 16.20 16.03
C VAL A 45 -21.63 15.54 15.52
N PHE A 46 -21.61 14.23 15.29
CA PHE A 46 -22.71 13.40 14.74
C PHE A 46 -22.71 11.99 15.38
N PRO A 47 -23.26 11.83 16.59
CA PRO A 47 -23.31 10.53 17.25
C PRO A 47 -24.13 9.51 16.44
N GLY A 48 -23.52 8.37 16.09
CA GLY A 48 -24.19 7.20 15.53
C GLY A 48 -24.17 7.04 14.00
N ASN A 49 -23.20 7.64 13.29
CA ASN A 49 -23.32 7.79 11.83
C ASN A 49 -22.59 6.71 10.99
N VAL A 50 -23.27 6.31 9.90
CA VAL A 50 -22.86 5.35 8.85
C VAL A 50 -21.53 5.71 8.14
N LEU A 51 -20.97 6.89 8.42
CA LEU A 51 -19.70 7.39 7.88
C LEU A 51 -18.47 6.56 8.30
N SER A 52 -18.55 5.80 9.40
CA SER A 52 -17.48 4.88 9.82
C SER A 52 -17.22 3.75 8.80
N LEU A 53 -18.23 3.37 7.99
CA LEU A 53 -18.07 2.35 6.94
C LEU A 53 -17.21 2.83 5.77
N TRP A 54 -17.31 4.11 5.39
CA TRP A 54 -16.52 4.67 4.28
C TRP A 54 -15.03 4.61 4.54
N PHE A 55 -14.68 4.72 5.81
CA PHE A 55 -13.34 4.69 6.32
C PHE A 55 -12.68 3.30 6.26
N TRP A 56 -13.46 2.22 6.37
CA TRP A 56 -13.02 0.86 6.09
C TRP A 56 -12.98 0.54 4.59
N ILE A 57 -13.85 1.18 3.80
CA ILE A 57 -14.00 0.87 2.36
C ILE A 57 -12.87 1.47 1.53
N ILE A 58 -12.43 2.69 1.84
CA ILE A 58 -11.40 3.40 1.05
C ILE A 58 -10.07 2.63 0.98
N PRO A 59 -9.52 2.09 2.08
CA PRO A 59 -8.25 1.38 2.04
C PRO A 59 -8.33 0.02 1.35
N ILE A 60 -9.43 -0.70 1.55
CA ILE A 60 -9.73 -1.94 0.82
C ILE A 60 -9.80 -1.65 -0.69
N LEU A 61 -10.37 -0.51 -1.09
CA LEU A 61 -10.37 -0.06 -2.48
C LEU A 61 -8.96 0.27 -2.98
N PHE A 62 -8.13 0.98 -2.22
CA PHE A 62 -6.74 1.28 -2.61
C PHE A 62 -5.89 0.01 -2.76
N LEU A 63 -6.04 -0.94 -1.84
CA LEU A 63 -5.37 -2.23 -1.88
C LEU A 63 -5.87 -3.06 -3.07
N GLY A 64 -7.18 -3.07 -3.32
CA GLY A 64 -7.79 -3.69 -4.49
C GLY A 64 -7.29 -3.11 -5.81
N VAL A 65 -7.19 -1.78 -5.91
CA VAL A 65 -6.65 -1.08 -7.10
C VAL A 65 -5.16 -1.38 -7.29
N SER A 66 -4.37 -1.45 -6.22
CA SER A 66 -2.95 -1.82 -6.30
C SER A 66 -2.75 -3.26 -6.77
N ILE A 67 -3.51 -4.22 -6.23
CA ILE A 67 -3.46 -5.62 -6.66
C ILE A 67 -3.92 -5.76 -8.12
N PHE A 68 -5.06 -5.14 -8.46
CA PHE A 68 -5.62 -5.22 -9.81
C PHE A 68 -4.73 -4.53 -10.85
N GLY A 69 -4.19 -3.36 -10.52
CA GLY A 69 -3.25 -2.60 -11.36
C GLY A 69 -1.94 -3.35 -11.57
N SER A 70 -1.44 -4.05 -10.55
CA SER A 70 -0.24 -4.89 -10.64
C SER A 70 -0.50 -6.14 -11.49
N TYR A 71 -1.62 -6.83 -11.26
CA TYR A 71 -1.99 -8.04 -12.03
C TYR A 71 -2.14 -7.75 -13.52
N ARG A 72 -2.81 -6.64 -13.88
CA ARG A 72 -3.06 -6.29 -15.29
C ARG A 72 -1.80 -5.89 -16.06
N ASN A 73 -0.80 -5.33 -15.39
CA ASN A 73 0.40 -4.79 -16.05
C ASN A 73 1.66 -5.65 -15.90
N GLY A 74 1.72 -6.58 -14.93
CA GLY A 74 2.91 -7.39 -14.62
C GLY A 74 2.63 -8.87 -14.29
N LYS A 75 1.36 -9.32 -14.35
CA LYS A 75 0.93 -10.69 -14.00
C LYS A 75 1.47 -11.11 -12.61
N ILE A 76 2.00 -12.32 -12.48
CA ILE A 76 2.49 -12.89 -11.22
C ILE A 76 3.75 -12.16 -10.71
N LEU A 77 4.64 -11.73 -11.61
CA LEU A 77 5.88 -11.05 -11.22
C LEU A 77 5.61 -9.65 -10.63
N GLY A 78 4.58 -8.96 -11.14
CA GLY A 78 4.12 -7.71 -10.54
C GLY A 78 3.60 -7.90 -9.12
N ILE A 79 2.81 -8.96 -8.87
CA ILE A 79 2.31 -9.28 -7.53
C ILE A 79 3.46 -9.61 -6.58
N LEU A 80 4.44 -10.42 -7.03
CA LEU A 80 5.64 -10.72 -6.25
C LEU A 80 6.44 -9.46 -5.91
N ALA A 81 6.61 -8.53 -6.86
CA ALA A 81 7.30 -7.27 -6.61
C ALA A 81 6.61 -6.45 -5.50
N VAL A 82 5.28 -6.38 -5.52
CA VAL A 82 4.48 -5.69 -4.49
C VAL A 82 4.58 -6.38 -3.14
N PHE A 83 4.53 -7.71 -3.12
CA PHE A 83 4.69 -8.49 -1.89
C PHE A 83 6.08 -8.30 -1.27
N ILE A 84 7.14 -8.32 -2.10
CA ILE A 84 8.51 -8.08 -1.63
C ILE A 84 8.66 -6.64 -1.13
N ALA A 85 8.05 -5.65 -1.78
CA ALA A 85 8.03 -4.27 -1.30
C ALA A 85 7.31 -4.16 0.06
N PHE A 86 6.17 -4.83 0.23
CA PHE A 86 5.47 -4.89 1.51
C PHE A 86 6.34 -5.51 2.61
N MET A 87 6.98 -6.64 2.34
CA MET A 87 7.93 -7.26 3.28
C MET A 87 9.12 -6.34 3.59
N ALA A 88 9.60 -5.57 2.60
CA ALA A 88 10.62 -4.55 2.81
C ALA A 88 10.14 -3.47 3.79
N GLY A 89 8.91 -2.99 3.64
CA GLY A 89 8.31 -2.03 4.56
C GLY A 89 8.16 -2.59 5.97
N LEU A 90 7.74 -3.85 6.09
CA LEU A 90 7.63 -4.55 7.37
C LEU A 90 8.97 -4.68 8.11
N SER A 91 10.07 -4.55 7.39
CA SER A 91 11.43 -4.78 7.88
C SER A 91 12.15 -3.49 8.22
N VAL A 92 11.43 -2.37 8.37
CA VAL A 92 12.01 -1.11 8.84
C VAL A 92 12.05 -1.11 10.38
N PRO A 93 13.18 -0.75 11.02
CA PRO A 93 14.39 -0.13 10.47
C PRO A 93 15.55 -1.10 10.15
N GLU A 94 15.33 -2.41 10.15
CA GLU A 94 16.38 -3.40 10.01
C GLU A 94 17.12 -3.31 8.66
N LEU A 95 18.45 -3.41 8.67
CA LEU A 95 19.32 -3.11 7.52
C LEU A 95 18.97 -3.88 6.22
N TYR A 96 18.34 -5.05 6.34
CA TYR A 96 17.91 -5.88 5.21
C TYR A 96 16.69 -5.32 4.46
N PHE A 97 15.99 -4.30 4.98
CA PHE A 97 14.91 -3.62 4.26
C PHE A 97 15.38 -3.02 2.94
N LEU A 98 16.61 -2.49 2.90
CA LEU A 98 17.22 -1.93 1.69
C LEU A 98 17.43 -3.01 0.61
N VAL A 99 17.82 -4.22 1.03
CA VAL A 99 18.01 -5.37 0.13
C VAL A 99 16.67 -5.82 -0.42
N LEU A 100 15.64 -5.92 0.43
CA LEU A 100 14.29 -6.28 0.00
C LEU A 100 13.70 -5.22 -0.93
N LEU A 101 13.91 -3.94 -0.67
CA LEU A 101 13.45 -2.85 -1.53
C LEU A 101 14.15 -2.88 -2.90
N ALA A 102 15.47 -3.09 -2.92
CA ALA A 102 16.22 -3.26 -4.16
C ALA A 102 15.71 -4.46 -4.97
N LEU A 103 15.46 -5.60 -4.31
CA LEU A 103 14.87 -6.78 -4.94
C LEU A 103 13.46 -6.48 -5.50
N ALA A 104 12.61 -5.79 -4.75
CA ALA A 104 11.28 -5.41 -5.21
C ALA A 104 11.32 -4.54 -6.49
N VAL A 105 12.27 -3.58 -6.55
CA VAL A 105 12.47 -2.73 -7.73
C VAL A 105 13.00 -3.54 -8.92
N ILE A 106 13.97 -4.43 -8.71
CA ILE A 106 14.52 -5.29 -9.77
C ILE A 106 13.44 -6.20 -10.34
N VAL A 107 12.67 -6.89 -9.47
CA VAL A 107 11.57 -7.77 -9.90
C VAL A 107 10.48 -6.97 -10.60
N GLY A 108 10.15 -5.77 -10.12
CA GLY A 108 9.21 -4.86 -10.78
C GLY A 108 9.68 -4.36 -12.15
N PHE A 109 10.98 -4.17 -12.32
CA PHE A 109 11.59 -3.81 -13.59
C PHE A 109 11.58 -4.99 -14.58
N ILE A 110 11.91 -6.20 -14.13
CA ILE A 110 11.84 -7.42 -14.97
C ILE A 110 10.40 -7.75 -15.37
N ALA A 111 9.43 -7.44 -14.51
CA ALA A 111 8.02 -7.58 -14.81
C ALA A 111 7.49 -6.57 -15.86
N SER A 112 8.32 -5.65 -16.37
CA SER A 112 7.96 -4.56 -17.30
C SER A 112 8.46 -4.78 -18.72
#